data_AF-A0A916TIV1-F1
#
_entry.id   AF-A0A916TIV1-F1
#
_cell.length_a   1.000
_cell.length_b   1.000
_cell.length_c   1.000
_cell.angle_alpha   90.00
_cell.angle_beta   90.00
_cell.angle_gamma   90.00
#
_symmetry.space_group_name_H-M   'P 1'
#
loop_
_entity.id
_entity.type
_entity.pdbx_description
1 polymer ?
#
loop_
_entity_poly.entity_id
_entity_poly.type
_entity_poly.pdbx_seq_one_letter_code
_entity_poly.pdbx_strand_id
1 'polypeptide(L)'
;MPRPKRPAPRDYSQAWPTARCESDVAEAVRLFAVALRRELGDRSTRQATERTGVTHTVIADILAGTSWPDAETIGKLETSLGVALWPTLSDGRYPGSP
;
A
#
# COMPACT_ATOMS: atom_id res chain seq x y z
N MET A 1 17.33 3.72 -25.62
CA MET A 1 17.65 3.05 -24.34
C MET A 1 16.34 2.81 -23.59
N PRO A 2 16.06 1.60 -23.07
CA PRO A 2 14.89 1.35 -22.23
C PRO A 2 14.99 2.14 -20.92
N ARG A 3 13.87 2.71 -20.44
CA ARG A 3 13.82 3.37 -19.13
C ARG A 3 14.09 2.32 -18.03
N PRO A 4 14.98 2.58 -17.06
CA PRO A 4 15.18 1.67 -15.94
C PRO A 4 13.86 1.38 -15.24
N LYS A 5 13.55 0.09 -15.03
CA LYS A 5 12.35 -0.30 -14.30
C LYS A 5 12.53 0.15 -12.85
N ARG A 6 11.63 1.01 -12.37
CA ARG A 6 11.62 1.45 -10.97
C ARG A 6 11.47 0.19 -10.07
N PRO A 7 12.27 0.05 -9.00
CA PRO A 7 12.09 -1.04 -8.05
C PRO A 7 10.67 -1.04 -7.47
N ALA A 8 10.16 -2.22 -7.14
CA ALA A 8 8.87 -2.34 -6.48
C ALA A 8 9.01 -1.97 -4.98
N PRO A 9 7.94 -1.53 -4.30
CA PRO A 9 8.00 -1.20 -2.88
C PRO A 9 8.60 -2.30 -2.00
N ARG A 10 8.26 -3.56 -2.28
CA ARG A 10 8.79 -4.71 -1.53
C ARG A 10 10.30 -4.87 -1.66
N ASP A 11 10.92 -4.38 -2.73
CA ASP A 11 12.36 -4.51 -2.97
C ASP A 11 13.16 -3.62 -2.00
N TYR A 12 12.49 -2.68 -1.32
CA TYR A 12 13.08 -1.85 -0.25
C TYR A 12 12.94 -2.48 1.14
N SER A 13 12.30 -3.65 1.28
CA SER A 13 12.05 -4.33 2.56
C SER A 13 12.70 -5.71 2.57
N GLN A 14 13.32 -6.07 3.68
CA GLN A 14 13.91 -7.40 3.87
C GLN A 14 12.86 -8.51 4.02
N ALA A 15 11.65 -8.17 4.48
CA ALA A 15 10.58 -9.13 4.74
C ALA A 15 9.21 -8.44 4.62
N TRP A 16 8.76 -8.21 3.39
CA TRP A 16 7.49 -7.54 3.13
C TRP A 16 6.26 -8.34 3.65
N PRO A 17 5.22 -7.68 4.20
CA PRO A 17 5.17 -6.30 4.67
C PRO A 17 5.56 -6.15 6.15
N THR A 18 6.17 -7.18 6.76
CA THR A 18 6.48 -7.23 8.19
C THR A 18 7.72 -6.43 8.61
N ALA A 19 8.69 -6.23 7.74
CA ALA A 19 9.89 -5.43 8.00
C ALA A 19 9.81 -4.06 7.33
N ARG A 20 10.32 -3.04 8.01
CA ARG A 20 10.42 -1.66 7.53
C ARG A 20 11.17 -1.57 6.20
N CYS A 21 10.75 -0.63 5.35
CA CYS A 21 11.46 -0.28 4.13
C CYS A 21 12.61 0.70 4.41
N GLU A 22 13.71 0.57 3.67
CA GLU A 22 14.85 1.50 3.75
C GLU A 22 14.49 2.89 3.21
N SER A 23 13.61 2.96 2.20
CA SER A 23 13.08 4.20 1.66
C SER A 23 11.83 4.65 2.41
N ASP A 24 11.78 5.90 2.88
CA ASP A 24 10.59 6.47 3.52
C ASP A 24 9.36 6.46 2.60
N VAL A 25 9.55 6.64 1.28
CA VAL A 25 8.44 6.58 0.31
C VAL A 25 7.92 5.16 0.17
N ALA A 26 8.81 4.15 0.12
CA ALA A 26 8.40 2.74 0.11
C ALA A 26 7.80 2.32 1.46
N GLU A 27 8.25 2.91 2.56
CA GLU A 27 7.69 2.70 3.89
C GLU A 27 6.24 3.20 3.98
N ALA A 28 5.95 4.35 3.36
CA ALA A 28 4.57 4.84 3.25
C ALA A 28 3.64 3.80 2.58
N VAL A 29 4.13 3.19 1.49
CA VAL A 29 3.38 2.15 0.77
C VAL A 29 3.27 0.86 1.58
N ARG A 30 4.30 0.49 2.35
CA ARG A 30 4.25 -0.66 3.26
C ARG A 30 3.19 -0.47 4.34
N LEU A 31 3.18 0.70 5.00
CA LEU A 31 2.20 1.04 6.02
C LEU A 31 0.78 1.06 5.44
N PHE A 32 0.62 1.64 4.24
CA PHE A 32 -0.64 1.58 3.49
C PHE A 32 -1.10 0.14 3.22
N ALA A 33 -0.20 -0.76 2.79
CA ALA A 33 -0.52 -2.16 2.56
C ALA A 33 -0.91 -2.90 3.84
N VAL A 34 -0.25 -2.60 4.97
CA VAL A 34 -0.60 -3.15 6.29
C VAL A 34 -1.99 -2.67 6.74
N ALA A 35 -2.26 -1.37 6.62
CA ALA A 35 -3.57 -0.80 6.93
C ALA A 35 -4.66 -1.40 6.04
N LEU A 36 -4.42 -1.48 4.73
CA LEU A 36 -5.36 -2.09 3.78
C LEU A 36 -5.65 -3.55 4.13
N ARG A 37 -4.63 -4.36 4.45
CA ARG A 37 -4.83 -5.76 4.87
C ARG A 37 -5.71 -5.84 6.11
N ARG A 38 -5.47 -4.98 7.10
CA ARG A 38 -6.25 -4.92 8.34
C ARG A 38 -7.72 -4.58 8.07
N GLU A 39 -7.99 -3.59 7.22
CA GLU A 39 -9.35 -3.11 6.92
C GLU A 39 -10.15 -4.05 6.01
N LEU A 40 -9.46 -4.80 5.15
CA LEU A 40 -10.07 -5.88 4.38
C LEU A 40 -10.42 -7.09 5.27
N GLY A 41 -9.62 -7.38 6.30
CA GLY A 41 -9.82 -8.53 7.17
C GLY A 41 -9.83 -9.85 6.38
N ASP A 42 -10.76 -10.75 6.72
CA ASP A 42 -10.94 -12.05 6.05
C ASP A 42 -11.72 -11.96 4.73
N ARG A 43 -12.07 -10.75 4.26
CA ARG A 43 -12.82 -10.59 3.01
C ARG A 43 -11.98 -11.05 1.83
N SER A 44 -12.63 -11.74 0.90
CA SER A 44 -11.98 -12.07 -0.36
C SER A 44 -11.69 -10.79 -1.16
N THR A 45 -10.63 -10.79 -1.95
CA THR A 45 -10.29 -9.68 -2.85
C THR A 45 -11.42 -9.33 -3.84
N ARG A 46 -12.31 -10.29 -4.14
CA ARG A 46 -13.52 -10.05 -4.95
C ARG A 46 -14.54 -9.16 -4.24
N GLN A 47 -14.83 -9.44 -2.97
CA GLN A 47 -15.71 -8.59 -2.15
C GLN A 47 -15.12 -7.19 -1.95
N ALA A 48 -13.78 -7.09 -1.89
CA ALA A 48 -13.10 -5.81 -1.86
C ALA A 48 -13.31 -5.01 -3.15
N THR A 49 -13.32 -5.67 -4.32
CA THR A 49 -13.59 -5.00 -5.61
C THR A 49 -15.00 -4.41 -5.68
N GLU A 50 -16.02 -5.18 -5.28
CA GLU A 50 -17.41 -4.69 -5.28
C GLU A 50 -17.60 -3.46 -4.40
N ARG A 51 -16.91 -3.43 -3.25
CA ARG A 51 -17.01 -2.32 -2.30
C ARG A 51 -16.22 -1.08 -2.73
N THR A 52 -15.04 -1.28 -3.33
CA THR A 52 -14.06 -0.19 -3.55
C THR A 52 -13.99 0.32 -4.99
N GLY A 53 -14.53 -0.45 -5.95
CA GLY A 53 -14.34 -0.18 -7.38
C GLY A 53 -12.90 -0.38 -7.86
N VAL A 54 -11.99 -0.83 -7.00
CA VAL A 54 -10.60 -1.17 -7.35
C VAL A 54 -10.51 -2.65 -7.68
N THR A 55 -9.84 -2.99 -8.78
CA THR A 55 -9.75 -4.38 -9.24
C THR A 55 -8.97 -5.25 -8.25
N HIS A 56 -9.38 -6.50 -8.13
CA HIS A 56 -8.75 -7.48 -7.23
C HIS A 56 -7.25 -7.63 -7.51
N THR A 57 -6.83 -7.51 -8.77
CA THR A 57 -5.41 -7.55 -9.17
C THR A 57 -4.63 -6.37 -8.59
N VAL A 58 -5.16 -5.15 -8.69
CA VAL A 58 -4.51 -3.95 -8.13
C VAL A 58 -4.40 -4.07 -6.61
N ILE A 59 -5.46 -4.51 -5.94
CA ILE A 59 -5.44 -4.75 -4.49
C ILE A 59 -4.38 -5.81 -4.15
N ALA A 60 -4.34 -6.93 -4.87
CA ALA A 60 -3.37 -8.00 -4.64
C ALA A 60 -1.92 -7.52 -4.85
N ASP A 61 -1.66 -6.74 -5.90
CA ASP A 61 -0.33 -6.20 -6.20
C ASP A 61 0.16 -5.23 -5.12
N ILE A 62 -0.74 -4.38 -4.61
CA ILE A 62 -0.44 -3.48 -3.48
C ILE A 62 -0.11 -4.29 -2.24
N LEU A 63 -0.93 -5.29 -1.89
CA LEU A 63 -0.71 -6.14 -0.73
C LEU A 63 0.58 -6.99 -0.85
N ALA A 64 0.97 -7.35 -2.06
CA ALA A 64 2.22 -8.05 -2.37
C ALA A 64 3.43 -7.11 -2.50
N GLY A 65 3.21 -5.79 -2.49
CA GLY A 65 4.24 -4.77 -2.67
C GLY A 65 4.90 -4.80 -4.04
N THR A 66 4.20 -5.31 -5.07
CA THR A 66 4.68 -5.40 -6.46
C THR A 66 4.33 -4.15 -7.27
N SER A 67 3.36 -3.35 -6.81
CA SER A 67 2.94 -2.11 -7.46
C SER A 67 2.98 -0.92 -6.52
N TRP A 68 3.17 0.26 -7.11
CA TRP A 68 3.01 1.53 -6.43
C TRP A 68 1.55 1.96 -6.56
N PRO A 69 0.79 2.16 -5.47
CA PRO A 69 -0.54 2.73 -5.58
C PRO A 69 -0.44 4.17 -6.10
N ASP A 70 -1.38 4.55 -6.96
CA ASP A 70 -1.55 5.94 -7.40
C ASP A 70 -2.58 6.67 -6.54
N ALA A 71 -2.68 7.99 -6.72
CA ALA A 71 -3.58 8.83 -5.93
C ALA A 71 -5.06 8.46 -6.13
N GLU A 72 -5.46 8.03 -7.33
CA GLU A 72 -6.83 7.59 -7.60
C GLU A 72 -7.16 6.31 -6.82
N THR A 73 -6.25 5.34 -6.81
CA THR A 73 -6.39 4.08 -6.09
C THR A 73 -6.46 4.33 -4.59
N ILE A 74 -5.59 5.18 -4.04
CA ILE A 74 -5.62 5.57 -2.63
C ILE A 74 -6.99 6.19 -2.29
N GLY A 75 -7.41 7.21 -3.05
CA GLY A 75 -8.67 7.90 -2.82
C GLY A 75 -9.89 6.97 -2.88
N LYS A 76 -9.96 6.06 -3.87
CA LYS A 76 -11.05 5.06 -3.97
C LYS A 76 -11.09 4.13 -2.77
N LEU A 77 -9.93 3.63 -2.32
CA LEU A 77 -9.86 2.71 -1.19
C LEU A 77 -10.27 3.42 0.11
N GLU A 78 -9.73 4.60 0.39
CA GLU A 78 -10.04 5.35 1.62
C GLU A 78 -11.51 5.78 1.68
N THR A 79 -12.06 6.33 0.58
CA THR A 79 -13.46 6.77 0.51
C THR A 79 -14.45 5.61 0.65
N SER A 80 -14.16 4.47 0.03
CA SER A 80 -15.05 3.29 0.04
C SER A 80 -14.98 2.49 1.35
N LEU A 81 -13.83 2.52 2.01
CA LEU A 81 -13.64 1.87 3.32
C LEU A 81 -14.02 2.80 4.48
N GLY A 82 -14.03 4.12 4.26
CA GLY A 82 -14.38 5.13 5.27
C GLY A 82 -13.26 5.35 6.29
N VAL A 83 -12.01 5.07 5.91
CA VAL A 83 -10.84 5.08 6.79
C VAL A 83 -9.64 5.68 6.07
N ALA A 84 -8.83 6.45 6.79
CA ALA A 84 -7.53 6.90 6.29
C ALA A 84 -6.55 5.72 6.32
N LEU A 85 -6.06 5.32 5.16
CA LEU A 85 -5.11 4.23 4.98
C LEU A 85 -3.70 4.77 4.78
N TRP A 86 -3.55 5.92 4.13
CA TRP A 86 -2.25 6.52 3.90
C TRP A 86 -1.66 7.03 5.24
N PRO A 87 -0.40 6.71 5.54
CA PRO A 87 0.20 7.13 6.79
C PRO A 87 0.41 8.65 6.84
N THR A 88 0.20 9.22 8.01
CA THR A 88 0.52 10.63 8.28
C THR A 88 2.01 10.77 8.61
N LEU A 89 2.61 11.89 8.18
CA LEU A 89 3.96 12.25 8.58
C LEU A 89 3.92 12.82 10.02
N SER A 90 4.69 12.23 10.93
CA SER A 90 4.96 12.74 12.28
C SER A 90 6.38 13.32 12.30
N ASP A 91 6.57 14.58 12.70
CA ASP A 91 7.88 15.26 12.75
C ASP A 91 8.69 15.21 11.43
N GLY A 92 8.00 15.17 10.29
CA GLY A 92 8.61 15.06 8.96
C GLY A 92 9.01 13.63 8.56
N ARG A 93 8.60 12.61 9.32
CA ARG A 93 8.91 11.19 9.08
C ARG A 93 7.66 10.33 9.21
N TYR A 94 7.63 9.16 8.59
CA TYR A 94 6.52 8.23 8.82
C TYR A 94 6.66 7.55 10.19
N PRO A 95 5.56 7.23 10.88
CA PRO A 95 5.60 6.54 12.16
C PRO A 95 6.36 5.22 12.03
N GLY A 96 7.38 5.03 12.87
CA GLY A 96 8.32 3.90 12.77
C GLY A 96 9.60 4.18 11.97
N SER A 97 9.78 5.40 11.45
CA SER A 97 11.09 5.89 10.98
C SER A 97 11.96 6.34 12.15
N PRO A 98 13.27 5.96 12.20
CA PRO A 98 14.21 6.39 13.24
C PRO A 98 14.57 7.87 13.13
#